data_AF-A0A7R9QKD8-F1
#
_entry.id   AF-A0A7R9QKD8-F1
#
_cell.length_a   1.000
_cell.length_b   1.000
_cell.length_c   1.000
_cell.angle_alpha   90.00
_cell.angle_beta   90.00
_cell.angle_gamma   90.00
#
_symmetry.space_group_name_H-M   'P 1'
#
loop_
_entity.id
_entity.type
_entity.pdbx_description
1 polymer ?
#
loop_
_entity_poly.entity_id
_entity_poly.type
_entity_poly.pdbx_seq_one_letter_code
_entity_poly.pdbx_strand_id
1 'polypeptide(L)'
;MASVSKSNNTHITEKIDTSEVRLQERIDKGSFGTVHKAIWRNRKVAVKLIDKEQEKDFKIEEAQLSKLDHKNIVRLLATCRDKENLWLVMELAEDGSLYKEQSLNITLNIH
;
A
#
# COMPACT_ATOMS: atom_id res chain seq x y z
N MET A 1 -22.18 4.05 -34.65
CA MET A 1 -22.30 4.58 -33.28
C MET A 1 -20.92 4.52 -32.65
N ALA A 2 -20.27 5.66 -32.48
CA ALA A 2 -19.01 5.75 -31.75
C ALA A 2 -19.33 5.80 -30.25
N SER A 3 -18.59 5.05 -29.43
CA SER A 3 -17.62 5.67 -28.50
C SER A 3 -17.15 4.75 -27.38
N VAL A 4 -15.82 4.69 -27.30
CA VAL A 4 -14.97 4.57 -26.10
C VAL A 4 -14.73 3.17 -25.54
N SER A 5 -13.62 2.60 -26.01
CA SER A 5 -12.74 1.69 -25.27
C SER A 5 -12.48 2.24 -23.87
N LYS A 6 -13.03 1.59 -22.83
CA LYS A 6 -12.52 1.80 -21.47
C LYS A 6 -11.15 1.12 -21.43
N SER A 7 -10.10 1.95 -21.51
CA SER A 7 -8.76 1.54 -21.16
C SER A 7 -8.77 1.24 -19.66
N ASN A 8 -9.01 -0.01 -19.30
CA ASN A 8 -9.04 -0.45 -17.92
C ASN A 8 -7.59 -0.51 -17.42
N ASN A 9 -7.03 0.64 -17.01
CA ASN A 9 -5.76 0.68 -16.29
C ASN A 9 -5.98 0.19 -14.85
N THR A 10 -6.54 -1.02 -14.70
CA THR A 10 -6.69 -1.68 -13.40
C THR A 10 -5.29 -2.12 -13.00
N HIS A 11 -4.65 -1.39 -12.10
CA HIS A 11 -3.43 -1.86 -11.46
C HIS A 11 -3.75 -3.19 -10.77
N ILE A 12 -3.20 -4.26 -11.34
CA ILE A 12 -3.37 -5.61 -10.83
C ILE A 12 -2.51 -5.70 -9.57
N THR A 13 -3.14 -5.68 -8.41
CA THR A 13 -2.43 -5.89 -7.14
C THR A 13 -2.11 -7.37 -6.99
N GLU A 14 -0.82 -7.71 -6.85
CA GLU A 14 -0.39 -9.10 -6.68
C GLU A 14 -0.71 -9.59 -5.26
N LYS A 15 -1.19 -10.83 -5.11
CA LYS A 15 -1.35 -11.46 -3.80
C LYS A 15 -0.15 -12.36 -3.56
N ILE A 16 0.64 -12.05 -2.55
CA ILE A 16 1.89 -12.76 -2.23
C ILE A 16 1.84 -13.32 -0.81
N ASP A 17 2.72 -14.28 -0.54
CA ASP A 17 2.92 -14.80 0.81
C ASP A 17 3.79 -13.86 1.64
N THR A 18 3.56 -13.79 2.95
CA THR A 18 4.36 -12.94 3.85
C THR A 18 5.83 -13.35 3.87
N SER A 19 6.16 -14.61 3.57
CA SER A 19 7.54 -15.09 3.44
C SER A 19 8.32 -14.48 2.26
N GLU A 20 7.64 -13.96 1.23
CA GLU A 20 8.29 -13.24 0.13
C GLU A 20 8.78 -11.84 0.55
N VAL A 21 8.24 -11.30 1.65
CA VAL A 21 8.49 -9.95 2.11
C VAL A 21 9.30 -9.96 3.40
N ARG A 22 10.54 -9.48 3.31
CA ARG A 22 11.42 -9.37 4.47
C ARG A 22 11.23 -8.02 5.16
N LEU A 23 10.42 -7.98 6.22
CA LEU A 23 10.28 -6.80 7.07
C LEU A 23 11.64 -6.37 7.66
N GLN A 24 11.85 -5.07 7.75
CA GLN A 24 13.02 -4.42 8.33
C GLN A 24 12.56 -3.46 9.46
N GLU A 25 13.19 -2.29 9.56
CA GLU A 25 12.89 -1.27 10.55
C GLU A 25 11.45 -0.77 10.46
N ARG A 26 10.85 -0.50 11.63
CA ARG A 26 9.59 0.22 11.73
C ARG A 26 9.82 1.68 11.37
N ILE A 27 9.08 2.18 10.38
CA ILE A 27 9.12 3.57 9.94
C ILE A 27 8.18 4.41 10.80
N ASP A 28 6.96 3.91 10.99
CA ASP A 28 5.87 4.69 11.57
C ASP A 28 4.90 3.80 12.35
N LYS A 29 4.18 4.39 13.30
CA LYS A 29 3.05 3.76 14.00
C LYS A 29 1.97 4.82 14.18
N GLY A 30 0.88 4.65 13.46
CA GLY A 30 -0.29 5.52 13.55
C GLY A 30 -1.51 4.76 14.04
N SER A 31 -2.66 5.45 14.05
CA SER A 31 -3.95 4.87 14.44
C SER A 31 -4.42 3.74 13.52
N PHE A 32 -3.97 3.74 12.26
CA PHE A 32 -4.39 2.80 11.21
C PHE A 32 -3.42 1.62 11.03
N GLY A 33 -2.57 1.36 12.03
CA GLY A 33 -1.59 0.27 12.00
C GLY A 33 -0.14 0.76 11.94
N THR A 34 0.76 -0.18 11.62
CA THR A 34 2.21 0.04 11.72
C THR A 34 2.87 -0.08 10.36
N VAL A 35 3.80 0.81 10.04
CA VAL A 35 4.48 0.85 8.75
C VAL A 35 5.93 0.44 8.94
N HIS A 36 6.40 -0.49 8.13
CA HIS A 36 7.76 -1.00 8.13
C HIS A 36 8.41 -0.78 6.78
N LYS A 37 9.73 -0.55 6.76
CA LYS A 37 10.52 -0.80 5.55
C LYS A 37 10.57 -2.31 5.37
N ALA A 38 10.58 -2.75 4.14
CA ALA A 38 10.81 -4.15 3.83
C ALA A 38 11.58 -4.29 2.52
N ILE A 39 12.08 -5.49 2.29
CA ILE A 39 12.65 -5.91 1.00
C ILE A 39 11.73 -6.95 0.40
N TRP A 40 11.27 -6.71 -0.83
CA TRP A 40 10.51 -7.66 -1.64
C TRP A 40 11.17 -7.76 -3.01
N ARG A 41 11.55 -8.97 -3.43
CA ARG A 41 12.26 -9.22 -4.71
C ARG A 41 13.45 -8.28 -4.95
N ASN A 42 14.30 -8.10 -3.92
CA ASN A 42 15.45 -7.19 -3.91
C ASN A 42 15.11 -5.68 -4.10
N ARG A 43 13.84 -5.30 -4.02
CA ARG A 43 13.39 -3.90 -4.04
C ARG A 43 13.01 -3.44 -2.64
N LYS A 44 13.38 -2.20 -2.28
CA LYS A 44 12.91 -1.55 -1.06
C LYS A 44 11.45 -1.15 -1.20
N VAL A 45 10.63 -1.54 -0.24
CA VAL A 45 9.18 -1.30 -0.22
C VAL A 45 8.75 -0.82 1.16
N ALA A 46 7.57 -0.21 1.24
CA ALA A 46 6.88 0.06 2.50
C ALA A 46 5.79 -1.00 2.72
N VAL A 47 5.67 -1.51 3.93
CA VAL A 47 4.63 -2.48 4.30
C VAL A 47 3.83 -1.90 5.45
N LYS A 48 2.53 -1.69 5.23
CA LYS A 48 1.58 -1.30 6.28
C LYS A 48 0.88 -2.55 6.81
N LEU A 49 1.08 -2.83 8.09
CA LEU A 49 0.45 -3.93 8.81
C LEU A 49 -0.82 -3.41 9.46
N ILE A 50 -1.94 -4.02 9.10
CA ILE A 50 -3.29 -3.73 9.59
C ILE A 50 -3.81 -4.99 10.27
N ASP A 51 -4.41 -4.84 11.45
CA ASP A 51 -5.03 -5.96 12.15
C ASP A 51 -6.20 -6.52 11.31
N LYS A 52 -6.39 -7.83 11.28
CA LYS A 52 -7.54 -8.43 10.59
C LYS A 52 -8.89 -7.97 11.11
N GLU A 53 -9.00 -7.57 12.37
CA GLU A 53 -10.21 -6.95 12.93
C GLU A 53 -10.61 -5.69 12.15
N GLN A 54 -9.64 -5.02 11.52
CA GLN A 54 -9.80 -3.85 10.67
C GLN A 54 -9.83 -4.21 9.16
N GLU A 55 -10.29 -5.42 8.78
CA GLU A 55 -10.37 -5.85 7.37
C GLU A 55 -11.22 -4.91 6.49
N LYS A 56 -12.22 -4.24 7.07
CA LYS A 56 -13.02 -3.23 6.34
C LYS A 56 -12.15 -2.05 5.90
N ASP A 57 -11.34 -1.52 6.81
CA ASP A 57 -10.46 -0.38 6.54
C ASP A 57 -9.36 -0.79 5.55
N PHE A 58 -8.84 -2.01 5.68
CA PHE A 58 -7.92 -2.58 4.69
C PHE A 58 -8.51 -2.59 3.27
N LYS A 59 -9.75 -3.06 3.09
CA LYS A 59 -10.39 -3.11 1.76
C LYS A 59 -10.63 -1.72 1.17
N ILE A 60 -10.95 -0.74 2.04
CA ILE A 60 -11.11 0.65 1.62
C ILE A 60 -9.76 1.19 1.12
N GLU A 61 -8.68 1.01 1.90
CA GLU A 61 -7.35 1.46 1.49
C GLU A 61 -6.85 0.73 0.24
N GLU A 62 -7.03 -0.59 0.14
CA GLU A 62 -6.68 -1.37 -1.05
C GLU A 62 -7.38 -0.81 -2.30
N ALA A 63 -8.69 -0.55 -2.20
CA ALA A 63 -9.47 0.01 -3.31
C ALA A 63 -9.08 1.45 -3.65
N GLN A 64 -8.69 2.25 -2.66
CA GLN A 64 -8.19 3.61 -2.89
C GLN A 64 -6.84 3.58 -3.58
N LEU A 65 -5.87 2.84 -3.03
CA LEU A 65 -4.52 2.74 -3.58
C LEU A 65 -4.49 2.08 -4.97
N SER A 66 -5.39 1.12 -5.25
CA SER A 66 -5.52 0.50 -6.57
C SER A 66 -5.98 1.49 -7.65
N LYS A 67 -6.69 2.56 -7.28
CA LYS A 67 -7.18 3.61 -8.20
C LYS A 67 -6.18 4.75 -8.40
N LEU A 68 -5.15 4.85 -7.55
CA LEU A 68 -4.19 5.94 -7.60
C LEU A 68 -3.03 5.57 -8.54
N ASP A 69 -3.01 6.21 -9.71
CA ASP A 69 -1.93 6.12 -10.70
C ASP A 69 -1.39 7.52 -11.00
N HIS A 70 -0.60 8.06 -10.07
CA HIS A 70 0.05 9.35 -10.24
C HIS A 70 1.50 9.29 -9.77
N LYS A 71 2.40 9.98 -10.50
CA LYS A 71 3.86 9.99 -10.31
C LYS A 71 4.34 10.37 -8.89
N ASN A 72 3.47 10.96 -8.07
CA ASN A 72 3.76 11.43 -6.71
C ASN A 72 2.95 10.69 -5.62
N ILE A 73 2.22 9.64 -5.98
CA ILE A 73 1.36 8.90 -5.05
C ILE A 73 1.93 7.49 -4.87
N VAL A 74 2.00 7.06 -3.61
CA VAL A 74 2.46 5.72 -3.21
C VAL A 74 1.64 4.66 -3.94
N ARG A 75 2.30 3.86 -4.77
CA ARG A 75 1.66 2.80 -5.56
C ARG A 75 1.56 1.51 -4.76
N LEU A 76 0.36 0.91 -4.75
CA LEU A 76 0.18 -0.44 -4.22
C LEU A 76 0.78 -1.46 -5.19
N LEU A 77 1.65 -2.32 -4.67
CA LEU A 77 2.34 -3.34 -5.45
C LEU A 77 1.72 -4.71 -5.21
N ALA A 78 1.51 -5.05 -3.94
CA ALA A 78 0.98 -6.35 -3.54
C ALA A 78 0.21 -6.26 -2.21
N THR A 79 -0.59 -7.28 -1.93
CA THR A 79 -1.18 -7.52 -0.61
C THR A 79 -0.80 -8.89 -0.09
N CYS A 80 -0.57 -8.98 1.23
CA CYS A 80 -0.33 -10.24 1.92
C CYS A 80 -1.35 -10.42 3.05
N ARG A 81 -1.63 -11.66 3.41
CA ARG A 81 -2.53 -11.99 4.53
C ARG A 81 -1.87 -13.05 5.40
N ASP A 82 -1.54 -12.67 6.63
CA ASP A 82 -1.08 -13.58 7.66
C ASP A 82 -2.27 -14.14 8.47
N LYS A 83 -2.05 -14.95 9.52
CA LYS A 83 -3.09 -15.41 10.45
C LYS A 83 -3.75 -14.27 11.22
N GLU A 84 -2.99 -13.27 11.66
CA GLU A 84 -3.50 -12.18 12.49
C GLU A 84 -3.56 -10.82 11.76
N ASN A 85 -2.79 -10.65 10.68
CA ASN A 85 -2.59 -9.34 10.05
C ASN A 85 -2.81 -9.34 8.54
N LEU A 86 -3.14 -8.17 7.99
CA LEU A 86 -3.23 -7.86 6.57
C LEU A 86 -2.15 -6.84 6.21
N TRP A 87 -1.41 -7.10 5.13
CA TRP A 87 -0.23 -6.33 4.77
C TRP A 87 -0.45 -5.65 3.42
N LEU A 88 -0.30 -4.33 3.38
CA LEU A 88 -0.27 -3.55 2.14
C LEU A 88 1.19 -3.30 1.76
N VAL A 89 1.65 -3.90 0.67
CA VAL A 89 3.01 -3.74 0.15
C VAL A 89 3.00 -2.66 -0.92
N MET A 90 3.76 -1.61 -0.69
CA MET A 90 3.71 -0.38 -1.46
C MET A 90 5.10 0.07 -1.88
N GLU A 91 5.16 0.85 -2.94
CA GLU A 91 6.40 1.47 -3.39
C GLU A 91 6.95 2.43 -2.34
N LEU A 92 8.25 2.28 -2.03
CA LEU A 92 8.96 3.23 -1.18
C LEU A 92 9.38 4.42 -2.06
N ALA A 93 8.87 5.62 -1.79
CA ALA A 93 9.30 6.83 -2.49
C ALA A 93 10.75 7.16 -2.12
N GLU A 94 11.64 7.32 -3.10
CA GLU A 94 13.07 7.51 -2.82
C GLU A 94 13.42 8.95 -2.39
N ASP A 95 12.51 9.91 -2.56
CA ASP A 95 12.80 11.34 -2.40
C ASP A 95 12.72 11.86 -0.94
N GLY A 96 12.48 11.02 0.08
CA GLY A 96 12.55 11.42 1.50
C GLY A 96 11.56 12.51 1.96
N SER A 97 10.89 13.21 1.05
CA SER A 97 10.02 14.37 1.25
C SER A 97 8.59 14.02 1.65
N LEU A 98 8.23 12.74 1.54
CA LEU A 98 6.95 12.17 1.99
C LEU A 98 7.05 11.33 3.27
N TYR A 99 8.26 11.15 3.82
CA TYR A 99 8.47 10.25 4.96
C TYR A 99 8.36 10.91 6.33
N LYS A 100 8.38 12.26 6.41
CA LYS A 100 8.60 12.95 7.68
C LYS A 100 7.41 13.66 8.31
N GLU A 101 6.48 14.22 7.54
CA GLU A 101 5.37 14.97 8.15
C GLU A 101 3.99 14.70 7.52
N GLN A 102 3.93 13.91 6.46
CA GLN A 102 2.67 13.35 6.01
C GLN A 102 2.68 11.90 6.45
N SER A 103 1.91 11.60 7.49
CA SER A 103 1.37 10.27 7.73
C SER A 103 0.94 9.64 6.39
N LEU A 104 0.55 8.39 6.36
CA LEU A 104 -0.25 7.84 5.25
C LEU A 104 -1.63 8.54 5.06
N ASN A 105 -1.70 9.86 5.24
CA ASN A 105 -2.80 10.77 4.95
C ASN A 105 -2.95 11.10 3.47
N ILE A 106 -2.10 10.59 2.57
CA ILE A 106 -2.39 10.64 1.13
C ILE A 106 -3.66 9.84 0.81
N THR A 107 -4.10 8.96 1.72
CA THR A 107 -5.32 8.15 1.55
C THR A 107 -6.58 8.78 2.18
N LEU A 108 -6.47 9.84 3.00
CA LEU A 108 -7.58 10.32 3.85
C LEU A 108 -8.11 11.74 3.58
N ASN A 109 -7.72 12.39 2.48
CA ASN A 109 -8.25 13.73 2.15
C ASN A 109 -9.04 13.77 0.83
N ILE A 110 -9.90 12.78 0.61
CA ILE A 110 -10.97 12.85 -0.39
C ILE A 110 -12.31 12.95 0.37
N HIS A 111 -12.62 14.14 0.86
CA HIS A 111 -14.00 14.58 1.10
C HIS A 111 -14.25 15.78 0.19
#